data_AF-A0A8S1KJR7-F1
#
_entry.id   AF-A0A8S1KJR7-F1
#
_cell.length_a   1.000
_cell.length_b   1.000
_cell.length_c   1.000
_cell.angle_alpha   90.00
_cell.angle_beta   90.00
_cell.angle_gamma   90.00
#
_symmetry.space_group_name_H-M   'P 1'
#
loop_
_entity.id
_entity.type
_entity.pdbx_description
1 polymer ?
#
loop_
_entity_poly.entity_id
_entity_poly.type
_entity_poly.pdbx_seq_one_letter_code
_entity_poly.pdbx_strand_id
1 'polypeptide(L)'
;MYQEEGQKNIIQQEQIYILKFQNSNNTEEEIIINERIMKQLEPVKNAVQNQGIDEKIFYFHPNQQFNPDIYKILQEYIDIHKNDEIIQNQQQQEQVFCFSKKLENIISERDYTLMHTLKRQQLQDLACLAEYLMYNALVDLIMKIILFYLAGKNQEQITRWLQSD
;
A
#
# COMPACT_ATOMS: atom_id res chain seq x y z
N MET A 1 8.58 49.25 -20.46
CA MET A 1 9.30 47.97 -20.35
C MET A 1 8.59 47.16 -19.28
N TYR A 2 7.78 46.19 -19.68
CA TYR A 2 7.26 45.17 -18.76
C TYR A 2 7.90 43.86 -19.19
N GLN A 3 8.75 43.30 -18.32
CA GLN A 3 9.29 41.97 -18.50
C GLN A 3 8.20 40.99 -18.07
N GLU A 4 7.62 40.27 -19.03
CA GLU A 4 6.85 39.07 -18.77
C GLU A 4 7.85 37.97 -18.36
N GLU A 5 7.98 37.74 -17.06
CA GLU A 5 8.64 36.54 -16.56
C GLU A 5 7.74 35.34 -16.87
N GLY A 6 8.06 34.68 -17.99
CA GLY A 6 7.47 33.40 -18.35
C GLY A 6 7.68 32.40 -17.23
N GLN A 7 6.60 32.06 -16.52
CA GLN A 7 6.53 30.86 -15.70
C GLN A 7 6.76 29.66 -16.62
N LYS A 8 8.01 29.18 -16.67
CA LYS A 8 8.32 27.85 -17.17
C LYS A 8 7.64 26.85 -16.25
N ASN A 9 6.44 26.42 -16.62
CA ASN A 9 5.90 25.15 -16.17
C ASN A 9 6.82 24.05 -16.70
N ILE A 10 7.86 23.73 -15.93
CA ILE A 10 8.62 22.49 -16.13
C ILE A 10 7.68 21.40 -15.67
N ILE A 11 6.98 20.79 -16.63
CA ILE A 11 6.33 19.49 -16.41
C ILE A 11 7.50 18.53 -16.15
N GLN A 12 7.87 18.35 -14.88
CA GLN A 12 8.79 17.29 -14.49
C GLN A 12 8.08 15.98 -14.89
N GLN A 13 8.64 15.28 -15.87
CA GLN A 13 8.16 13.96 -16.24
C GLN A 13 8.36 13.06 -15.02
N GLU A 14 7.25 12.67 -14.42
CA GLU A 14 7.27 11.79 -13.25
C GLU A 14 7.82 10.42 -13.67
N GLN A 15 8.87 9.97 -12.98
CA GLN A 15 9.50 8.69 -13.32
C GLN A 15 8.59 7.53 -12.89
N ILE A 16 8.34 6.63 -13.84
CA ILE A 16 7.50 5.44 -13.66
C ILE A 16 8.40 4.21 -13.50
N TYR A 17 8.02 3.33 -12.58
CA TYR A 17 8.62 2.03 -12.33
C TYR A 17 7.53 0.94 -12.39
N ILE A 18 7.91 -0.27 -12.78
CA ILE A 18 7.04 -1.44 -12.93
C ILE A 18 7.56 -2.53 -12.00
N LEU A 19 6.69 -3.07 -11.17
CA LEU A 19 6.97 -4.24 -10.35
C LEU A 19 6.28 -5.44 -10.98
N LYS A 20 7.03 -6.50 -11.28
CA LYS A 20 6.56 -7.73 -11.90
C LYS A 20 6.52 -8.85 -10.88
N PHE A 21 5.38 -9.53 -10.81
CA PHE A 21 5.14 -10.65 -9.90
C PHE A 21 4.63 -11.86 -10.66
N GLN A 22 4.88 -13.05 -10.13
CA GLN A 22 4.19 -14.26 -10.56
C GLN A 22 3.00 -14.51 -9.62
N ASN A 23 1.79 -14.63 -10.18
CA ASN A 23 0.58 -14.92 -9.42
C ASN A 23 0.36 -16.43 -9.21
N SER A 24 -0.72 -16.78 -8.50
CA SER A 24 -1.11 -18.17 -8.21
C SER A 24 -1.42 -19.03 -9.44
N ASN A 25 -1.64 -18.39 -10.59
CA ASN A 25 -1.91 -19.04 -11.87
C ASN A 25 -0.66 -19.15 -12.74
N ASN A 26 0.52 -18.81 -12.20
CA ASN A 26 1.79 -18.70 -12.92
C ASN A 26 1.76 -17.71 -14.09
N THR A 27 0.91 -16.70 -14.04
CA THR A 27 0.95 -15.57 -14.97
C THR A 27 1.62 -14.37 -14.32
N GLU A 28 2.17 -13.49 -15.15
CA GLU A 28 2.82 -12.27 -14.70
C GLU A 28 1.77 -11.19 -14.39
N GLU A 29 1.92 -10.53 -13.25
CA GLU A 29 1.14 -9.36 -12.84
C GLU A 29 2.07 -8.16 -12.75
N GLU A 30 1.60 -7.00 -13.19
CA GLU A 30 2.37 -5.76 -13.19
C GLU A 30 1.73 -4.72 -12.27
N ILE A 31 2.54 -4.09 -11.43
CA ILE A 31 2.16 -2.93 -10.61
C ILE A 31 2.97 -1.73 -11.07
N ILE A 32 2.27 -0.65 -11.40
CA ILE A 32 2.87 0.59 -11.89
C ILE A 32 2.94 1.58 -10.73
N ILE A 33 4.16 2.04 -10.44
CA ILE A 33 4.42 3.00 -9.37
C ILE A 33 5.18 4.22 -9.89
N ASN A 34 4.95 5.36 -9.25
CA ASN A 34 5.77 6.54 -9.49
C ASN A 34 6.95 6.60 -8.51
N GLU A 35 7.83 7.59 -8.71
CA GLU A 35 8.98 7.83 -7.83
C GLU A 35 8.59 8.02 -6.35
N ARG A 36 7.40 8.61 -6.07
CA ARG A 36 6.95 8.82 -4.69
C ARG A 36 6.64 7.51 -3.99
N ILE A 37 5.94 6.61 -4.67
CA ILE A 37 5.60 5.28 -4.15
C ILE A 37 6.86 4.43 -4.08
N MET A 38 7.74 4.50 -5.09
CA MET A 38 9.04 3.80 -5.08
C MET A 38 9.85 4.10 -3.81
N LYS A 39 9.88 5.36 -3.37
CA LYS A 39 10.58 5.78 -2.13
C LYS A 39 9.97 5.21 -0.84
N GLN A 40 8.76 4.66 -0.90
CA GLN A 40 8.09 4.01 0.23
C GLN A 40 8.26 2.49 0.23
N LEU A 41 8.72 1.91 -0.88
CA LEU A 41 8.99 0.47 -1.00
C LEU A 41 10.49 0.24 -0.79
N GLU A 42 10.89 -0.19 0.41
CA GLU A 42 12.32 -0.35 0.75
C GLU A 42 13.12 -1.21 -0.24
N PRO A 43 12.63 -2.36 -0.76
CA PRO A 43 13.39 -3.14 -1.73
C PRO A 43 13.72 -2.35 -3.01
N VAL A 44 12.75 -1.59 -3.54
CA VAL A 44 12.91 -0.81 -4.77
C VAL A 44 13.75 0.44 -4.52
N LYS A 45 13.50 1.13 -3.41
CA LYS A 45 14.29 2.28 -2.96
C LYS A 45 15.76 1.90 -2.81
N ASN A 46 16.06 0.78 -2.16
CA ASN A 46 17.43 0.32 -1.97
C ASN A 46 18.10 -0.02 -3.32
N ALA A 47 17.38 -0.66 -4.24
CA ALA A 47 17.89 -0.95 -5.58
C ALA A 47 18.22 0.33 -6.37
N VAL A 48 17.30 1.29 -6.44
CA VAL A 48 17.49 2.52 -7.23
C VAL A 48 18.49 3.47 -6.57
N GLN A 49 18.33 3.76 -5.27
CA GLN A 49 19.07 4.83 -4.60
C GLN A 49 20.40 4.37 -4.02
N ASN A 50 20.44 3.18 -3.42
CA ASN A 50 21.63 2.71 -2.70
C ASN A 50 22.55 1.86 -3.57
N GLN A 51 22.00 1.17 -4.57
CA GLN A 51 22.76 0.34 -5.51
C GLN A 51 22.94 0.98 -6.89
N GLY A 52 22.27 2.11 -7.15
CA GLY A 52 22.39 2.83 -8.42
C GLY A 52 21.82 2.06 -9.61
N ILE A 53 20.81 1.21 -9.39
CA ILE A 53 20.16 0.45 -10.45
C ILE A 53 19.25 1.38 -11.25
N ASP A 54 19.60 1.63 -12.51
CA ASP A 54 18.81 2.44 -13.46
C ASP A 54 17.60 1.70 -14.06
N GLU A 55 17.39 0.44 -13.66
CA GLU A 55 16.25 -0.35 -14.11
C GLU A 55 14.94 0.27 -13.64
N LYS A 56 13.96 0.30 -14.56
CA LYS A 56 12.59 0.71 -14.27
C LYS A 56 11.66 -0.47 -14.01
N ILE A 57 12.16 -1.70 -14.14
CA ILE A 57 11.38 -2.93 -14.04
C ILE A 57 12.03 -3.79 -12.97
N PHE A 58 11.27 -4.17 -11.94
CA PHE A 58 11.74 -4.99 -10.83
C PHE A 58 10.97 -6.29 -10.76
N TYR A 59 11.69 -7.41 -10.70
CA TYR A 59 11.07 -8.73 -10.59
C TYR A 59 11.04 -9.18 -9.13
N PHE A 60 9.85 -9.57 -8.69
CA PHE A 60 9.59 -10.02 -7.34
C PHE A 60 9.06 -11.45 -7.36
N HIS A 61 9.63 -12.28 -6.50
CA HIS A 61 9.27 -13.68 -6.34
C HIS A 61 8.92 -13.93 -4.87
N PRO A 62 7.72 -13.50 -4.42
CA PRO A 62 7.27 -13.82 -3.07
C PRO A 62 7.16 -15.34 -2.92
N ASN A 63 7.53 -15.87 -1.74
CA ASN A 63 7.46 -17.30 -1.46
C ASN A 63 6.01 -17.84 -1.56
N GLN A 64 5.04 -16.98 -1.29
CA GLN A 64 3.61 -17.23 -1.52
C GLN A 64 3.19 -16.52 -2.81
N GLN A 65 2.50 -17.24 -3.68
CA GLN A 65 1.83 -16.65 -4.83
C GLN A 65 0.43 -16.17 -4.42
N PHE A 66 0.10 -14.94 -4.80
CA PHE A 66 -1.20 -14.34 -4.50
C PHE A 66 -2.17 -14.46 -5.68
N ASN A 67 -3.47 -14.40 -5.39
CA ASN A 67 -4.50 -14.30 -6.41
C ASN A 67 -4.31 -12.98 -7.21
N PRO A 68 -4.50 -12.97 -8.55
CA PRO A 68 -4.52 -11.77 -9.38
C PRO A 68 -5.21 -10.55 -8.75
N ASP A 69 -6.34 -10.77 -8.08
CA ASP A 69 -7.14 -9.69 -7.51
C ASP A 69 -6.42 -8.93 -6.38
N ILE A 70 -5.46 -9.56 -5.69
CA ILE A 70 -4.65 -8.89 -4.65
C ILE A 70 -3.73 -7.83 -5.28
N TYR A 71 -3.18 -8.11 -6.46
CA TYR A 71 -2.36 -7.15 -7.20
C TYR A 71 -3.20 -5.98 -7.70
N LYS A 72 -4.44 -6.22 -8.15
CA LYS A 72 -5.37 -5.14 -8.52
C LYS A 72 -5.70 -4.25 -7.33
N ILE A 73 -5.97 -4.83 -6.16
CA ILE A 73 -6.24 -4.06 -4.94
C ILE A 73 -5.02 -3.22 -4.55
N LEU A 74 -3.80 -3.78 -4.66
CA LEU A 74 -2.57 -3.03 -4.42
C LEU A 74 -2.40 -1.87 -5.41
N GLN A 75 -2.66 -2.08 -6.70
CA GLN A 75 -2.62 -1.04 -7.71
C GLN A 75 -3.63 0.08 -7.41
N GLU A 76 -4.87 -0.26 -7.05
CA GLU A 76 -5.90 0.71 -6.69
C GLU A 76 -5.49 1.55 -5.47
N TYR A 77 -4.92 0.91 -4.44
CA TYR A 77 -4.37 1.62 -3.28
C TYR A 77 -3.25 2.59 -3.71
N ILE A 78 -2.31 2.12 -4.52
CA ILE A 78 -1.21 2.95 -5.04
C ILE A 78 -1.76 4.16 -5.81
N ASP A 79 -2.78 3.97 -6.64
CA ASP A 79 -3.37 5.05 -7.43
C ASP A 79 -4.05 6.12 -6.57
N ILE A 80 -4.64 5.73 -5.44
CA ILE A 80 -5.24 6.66 -4.46
C ILE A 80 -4.14 7.51 -3.77
N HIS A 81 -2.99 6.92 -3.47
CA HIS A 81 -1.94 7.53 -2.64
C HIS A 81 -0.71 8.03 -3.41
N LYS A 82 -0.63 7.85 -4.73
CA LYS A 82 0.54 8.25 -5.55
C LYS A 82 0.92 9.73 -5.46
N ASN A 83 -0.03 10.58 -5.08
CA ASN A 83 0.18 12.01 -4.92
C ASN A 83 0.30 12.47 -3.46
N ASP A 84 0.20 11.55 -2.50
CA ASP A 84 0.34 11.90 -1.09
C ASP A 84 1.80 12.31 -0.80
N GLU A 85 1.96 13.27 0.12
CA GLU A 85 3.28 13.71 0.56
C GLU A 85 3.99 12.58 1.29
N ILE A 86 5.27 12.37 0.97
CA ILE A 86 6.09 11.38 1.68
C ILE A 86 6.39 11.97 3.06
N ILE A 87 5.64 11.58 4.09
CA ILE A 87 5.89 11.99 5.47
C ILE A 87 7.13 11.23 5.98
N GLN A 88 8.31 11.73 5.65
CA GLN A 88 9.55 11.34 6.31
C GLN A 88 9.60 12.06 7.65
N ASN A 89 9.01 11.49 8.71
CA ASN A 89 9.52 11.63 10.07
C ASN A 89 8.64 10.90 11.10
N GLN A 90 9.33 10.13 11.94
CA GLN A 90 8.85 9.61 13.21
C GLN A 90 8.56 10.76 14.18
N GLN A 91 7.42 11.42 14.03
CA GLN A 91 6.75 12.03 15.17
C GLN A 91 5.42 11.32 15.31
N GLN A 92 5.37 10.46 16.31
CA GLN A 92 4.12 9.95 16.88
C GLN A 92 3.27 11.17 17.21
N GLN A 93 2.40 11.59 16.28
CA GLN A 93 1.15 12.17 16.72
C GLN A 93 0.48 11.03 17.49
N GLU A 94 0.43 11.18 18.81
CA GLU A 94 -0.41 10.36 19.67
C GLU A 94 -1.82 10.43 19.09
N GLN A 95 -2.17 9.45 18.26
CA GLN A 95 -3.54 9.25 17.84
C GLN A 95 -4.28 8.92 19.12
N VAL A 96 -5.09 9.85 19.59
CA VAL A 96 -6.09 9.57 20.63
C VAL A 96 -6.89 8.39 20.12
N PHE A 97 -6.68 7.22 20.73
CA PHE A 97 -7.33 5.99 20.31
C PHE A 97 -8.82 6.13 20.58
N CYS A 98 -9.57 6.54 19.56
CA CYS A 98 -11.01 6.67 19.65
C CYS A 98 -11.62 5.28 19.48
N PHE A 99 -12.24 4.75 20.53
CA PHE A 99 -13.06 3.55 20.43
C PHE A 99 -14.31 3.86 19.60
N SER A 100 -14.20 3.69 18.29
CA SER A 100 -15.34 3.74 17.38
C SER A 100 -15.95 2.36 17.19
N LYS A 101 -17.27 2.31 17.03
CA LYS A 101 -18.00 1.10 16.60
C LYS A 101 -18.09 0.95 15.08
N LYS A 102 -17.61 1.94 14.32
CA LYS A 102 -17.62 1.98 12.87
C LYS A 102 -16.21 2.21 12.31
N LEU A 103 -15.85 1.45 11.29
CA LEU A 103 -14.54 1.51 10.65
C LEU A 103 -14.29 2.86 9.93
N GLU A 104 -15.33 3.47 9.36
CA GLU A 104 -15.28 4.78 8.69
C GLU A 104 -14.78 5.93 9.59
N ASN A 105 -14.80 5.75 10.91
CA ASN A 105 -14.27 6.75 11.85
C ASN A 105 -12.80 6.50 12.24
N ILE A 106 -12.19 5.42 11.76
CA ILE A 106 -10.84 4.97 12.16
C ILE A 106 -9.83 5.17 11.02
N ILE A 107 -10.29 5.03 9.78
CA ILE A 107 -9.47 5.16 8.57
C ILE A 107 -10.03 6.28 7.68
N SER A 108 -9.24 6.77 6.73
CA SER A 108 -9.71 7.86 5.86
C SER A 108 -10.85 7.38 4.95
N GLU A 109 -11.70 8.30 4.47
CA GLU A 109 -12.80 7.97 3.56
C GLU A 109 -12.31 7.32 2.25
N ARG A 110 -11.15 7.78 1.75
CA ARG A 110 -10.49 7.22 0.56
C ARG A 110 -10.11 5.75 0.79
N ASP A 111 -9.48 5.46 1.93
CA ASP A 111 -9.08 4.10 2.31
C ASP A 111 -10.30 3.22 2.57
N TYR A 112 -11.31 3.77 3.24
CA TYR A 112 -12.54 3.05 3.57
C TYR A 112 -13.24 2.56 2.30
N THR A 113 -13.35 3.41 1.28
CA THR A 113 -14.02 3.09 0.01
C THR A 113 -13.42 1.83 -0.65
N LEU A 114 -12.10 1.68 -0.60
CA LEU A 114 -11.42 0.48 -1.09
C LEU A 114 -11.55 -0.70 -0.11
N MET A 115 -11.20 -0.47 1.15
CA MET A 115 -10.92 -1.53 2.13
C MET A 115 -12.17 -2.19 2.71
N HIS A 116 -13.30 -1.48 2.83
CA HIS A 116 -14.50 -2.00 3.50
C HIS A 116 -15.17 -3.19 2.77
N THR A 117 -14.87 -3.36 1.48
CA THR A 117 -15.40 -4.45 0.65
C THR A 117 -14.55 -5.71 0.70
N LEU A 118 -13.33 -5.63 1.22
CA LEU A 118 -12.37 -6.72 1.19
C LEU A 118 -12.77 -7.83 2.16
N LYS A 119 -12.69 -9.07 1.69
CA LYS A 119 -12.83 -10.25 2.54
C LYS A 119 -11.61 -10.42 3.44
N ARG A 120 -11.76 -11.20 4.52
CA ARG A 120 -10.66 -11.51 5.44
C ARG A 120 -9.44 -12.06 4.71
N GLN A 121 -9.64 -13.04 3.82
CA GLN A 121 -8.53 -13.64 3.08
C GLN A 121 -7.80 -12.61 2.20
N GLN A 122 -8.54 -11.68 1.58
CA GLN A 122 -7.93 -10.60 0.79
C GLN A 122 -7.13 -9.62 1.66
N LEU A 123 -7.65 -9.27 2.85
CA LEU A 123 -6.91 -8.44 3.81
C LEU A 123 -5.62 -9.13 4.26
N GLN A 124 -5.67 -10.45 4.51
CA GLN A 124 -4.49 -11.23 4.91
C GLN A 124 -3.46 -11.30 3.77
N ASP A 125 -3.89 -11.65 2.56
CA ASP A 125 -2.99 -11.75 1.41
C ASP A 125 -2.38 -10.40 1.04
N LEU A 126 -3.18 -9.31 1.10
CA LEU A 126 -2.69 -7.96 0.90
C LEU A 126 -1.69 -7.55 1.99
N ALA A 127 -1.90 -7.93 3.26
CA ALA A 127 -0.95 -7.68 4.34
C ALA A 127 0.38 -8.39 4.09
N CYS A 128 0.34 -9.67 3.69
CA CYS A 128 1.54 -10.43 3.35
C CYS A 128 2.31 -9.80 2.18
N LEU A 129 1.61 -9.37 1.12
CA LEU A 129 2.23 -8.72 -0.03
C LEU A 129 2.81 -7.35 0.35
N ALA A 130 2.09 -6.56 1.14
CA ALA A 130 2.56 -5.26 1.62
C ALA A 130 3.81 -5.38 2.50
N GLU A 131 3.84 -6.37 3.41
CA GLU A 131 5.00 -6.66 4.25
C GLU A 131 6.20 -7.09 3.41
N TYR A 132 5.99 -7.95 2.40
CA TYR A 132 7.05 -8.37 1.48
C TYR A 132 7.66 -7.19 0.72
N LEU A 133 6.85 -6.22 0.33
CA LEU A 133 7.30 -4.97 -0.30
C LEU A 133 7.79 -3.92 0.71
N MET A 134 7.71 -4.23 2.00
CA MET A 134 7.98 -3.31 3.11
C MET A 134 7.21 -1.99 2.98
N TYR A 135 5.96 -2.06 2.51
CA TYR A 135 5.10 -0.90 2.32
C TYR A 135 4.36 -0.55 3.63
N ASN A 136 5.11 0.03 4.58
CA ASN A 136 4.67 0.24 5.97
C ASN A 136 3.31 0.95 6.10
N ALA A 137 3.04 1.98 5.28
CA ALA A 137 1.77 2.70 5.33
C ALA A 137 0.56 1.80 5.08
N LEU A 138 0.68 0.87 4.13
CA LEU A 138 -0.36 -0.10 3.80
C LEU A 138 -0.47 -1.18 4.88
N VAL A 139 0.66 -1.68 5.41
CA VAL A 139 0.68 -2.65 6.52
C VAL A 139 -0.03 -2.07 7.75
N ASP A 140 0.29 -0.83 8.14
CA ASP A 140 -0.33 -0.15 9.28
C ASP A 140 -1.84 0.01 9.12
N LEU A 141 -2.29 0.40 7.91
CA LEU A 141 -3.71 0.52 7.59
C LEU A 141 -4.43 -0.82 7.74
N ILE A 142 -3.89 -1.89 7.15
CA ILE A 142 -4.50 -3.22 7.20
C ILE A 142 -4.54 -3.74 8.64
N MET A 143 -3.47 -3.53 9.40
CA MET A 143 -3.43 -3.93 10.81
C MET A 143 -4.45 -3.17 11.65
N LYS A 144 -4.66 -1.87 11.41
CA LYS A 144 -5.75 -1.11 12.06
C LYS A 144 -7.13 -1.71 11.75
N ILE A 145 -7.37 -2.09 10.49
CA ILE A 145 -8.63 -2.72 10.07
C ILE A 145 -8.82 -4.08 10.75
N ILE A 146 -7.80 -4.93 10.77
CA ILE A 146 -7.85 -6.24 11.44
C ILE A 146 -8.11 -6.06 12.93
N LEU A 147 -7.38 -5.17 13.60
CA LEU A 147 -7.58 -4.88 15.03
C LEU A 147 -8.98 -4.37 15.33
N PHE A 148 -9.56 -3.53 14.45
CA PHE A 148 -10.95 -3.10 14.59
C PHE A 148 -11.92 -4.28 14.57
N TYR A 149 -11.75 -5.23 13.65
CA TYR A 149 -12.61 -6.42 13.61
C TYR A 149 -12.41 -7.35 14.81
N LEU A 150 -11.23 -7.38 15.41
CA LEU A 150 -10.94 -8.21 16.58
C LEU A 150 -11.31 -7.54 17.91
N ALA A 151 -11.44 -6.21 17.95
CA ALA A 151 -11.71 -5.46 19.16
C ALA A 151 -13.00 -5.93 19.85
N GLY A 152 -12.89 -6.25 21.14
CA GLY A 152 -14.02 -6.71 21.95
C GLY A 152 -14.48 -8.16 21.70
N LYS A 153 -13.83 -8.91 20.81
CA LYS A 153 -14.07 -10.33 20.64
C LYS A 153 -13.35 -11.16 21.70
N ASN A 154 -14.01 -12.22 22.17
CA ASN A 154 -13.36 -13.24 23.00
C ASN A 154 -12.58 -14.25 22.14
N GLN A 155 -11.84 -15.15 22.78
CA GLN A 155 -10.99 -16.13 22.09
C GLN A 155 -11.76 -16.98 21.06
N GLU A 156 -12.94 -17.51 21.42
CA GLU A 156 -13.74 -18.31 20.48
C GLU A 156 -14.20 -17.51 19.26
N GLN A 157 -14.60 -16.25 19.47
CA GLN A 157 -15.02 -15.36 18.40
C GLN A 157 -13.85 -14.98 17.48
N ILE A 158 -12.65 -14.79 18.05
CA ILE A 158 -11.41 -14.56 17.28
C ILE A 158 -11.08 -15.81 16.46
N THR A 159 -11.10 -17.00 17.05
CA THR A 159 -10.83 -18.25 16.34
C THR A 159 -11.82 -18.47 15.19
N ARG A 160 -13.12 -18.24 15.42
CA ARG A 160 -14.13 -18.34 14.35
C ARG A 160 -13.89 -17.34 13.22
N TRP A 161 -13.49 -16.11 13.55
CA TRP A 161 -13.16 -15.10 12.55
C TRP A 161 -11.92 -15.50 11.74
N LEU A 162 -10.88 -16.04 12.37
CA LEU A 162 -9.69 -16.53 11.67
C LEU A 162 -9.98 -17.72 10.74
N GLN A 163 -11.05 -18.48 11.02
CA GLN A 163 -11.47 -19.65 10.25
C GLN A 163 -12.55 -19.35 9.20
N SER A 164 -13.16 -18.15 9.21
CA SER A 164 -14.15 -17.78 8.20
C SER A 164 -13.48 -17.40 6.88
N ASP A 165 -13.99 -17.90 5.77
CA ASP A 165 -13.51 -17.57 4.41
C ASP A 165 -13.77 -16.10 4.02
#